data_AF-A0A967GNX3-F1
#
_entry.id   AF-A0A967GNX3-F1
#
_cell.length_a   1.000
_cell.length_b   1.000
_cell.length_c   1.000
_cell.angle_alpha   90.00
_cell.angle_beta   90.00
_cell.angle_gamma   90.00
#
_symmetry.space_group_name_H-M   'P 1'
#
loop_
_entity.id
_entity.type
_entity.pdbx_description
1 polymer ?
#
loop_
_entity_poly.entity_id
_entity_poly.type
_entity_poly.pdbx_seq_one_letter_code
_entity_poly.pdbx_strand_id
1 'polypeptide(L)' 'MRHSNQVPEGDQILTRSYLQQLRPMLEVIHDRFRTLYQVPAQEKFAMEVEFKITESGDLAIKQARPWLY' A
#
# COMPACT_ATOMS: atom_id res chain seq x y z
N MET A 1 20.31 6.16 -0.71
CA MET A 1 19.11 5.32 -0.48
C MET A 1 19.55 3.87 -0.60
N ARG A 2 19.50 3.07 0.48
CA ARG A 2 19.81 1.64 0.41
C ARG A 2 18.53 0.91 0.03
N HIS A 3 18.43 0.40 -1.19
CA HIS A 3 17.32 -0.46 -1.56
C HIS A 3 17.43 -1.74 -0.73
N SER A 4 16.47 -1.98 0.15
CA SER A 4 16.43 -3.11 1.09
C SER A 4 16.04 -4.41 0.42
N ASN A 5 16.30 -4.56 -0.87
CA ASN A 5 15.83 -5.69 -1.64
C ASN A 5 17.05 -6.28 -2.35
N GLN A 6 17.38 -7.53 -2.02
CA GLN A 6 18.52 -8.29 -2.57
C GLN A 6 18.25 -8.79 -4.01
N VAL A 7 17.35 -8.13 -4.75
CA VAL A 7 17.04 -8.53 -6.12
C VAL A 7 17.90 -7.76 -7.13
N PRO A 8 18.25 -8.39 -8.26
CA PRO A 8 18.90 -7.73 -9.38
C PRO A 8 18.13 -6.48 -9.84
N GLU A 9 18.87 -5.52 -10.37
CA GLU A 9 18.31 -4.30 -10.95
C GLU A 9 17.41 -4.67 -12.16
N GLY A 10 16.16 -4.21 -12.14
CA GLY A 10 15.16 -4.53 -13.18
C GLY A 10 14.15 -5.61 -12.79
N ASP A 11 14.38 -6.36 -11.70
CA ASP A 11 13.46 -7.40 -11.26
C ASP A 11 12.34 -6.88 -10.37
N GLN A 12 11.10 -7.26 -10.72
CA GLN A 12 9.92 -6.92 -9.95
C GLN A 12 9.79 -7.87 -8.75
N ILE A 13 9.97 -7.32 -7.54
CA ILE A 13 9.89 -8.08 -6.27
C ILE A 13 8.47 -8.60 -6.01
N LEU A 14 7.47 -7.79 -6.35
CA LEU A 14 6.06 -8.17 -6.21
C LEU A 14 5.58 -8.90 -7.44
N THR A 15 5.22 -10.16 -7.25
CA THR A 15 4.55 -10.94 -8.29
C THR A 15 3.19 -10.30 -8.63
N ARG A 16 2.68 -10.62 -9.84
CA ARG A 16 1.34 -10.18 -10.25
C ARG A 16 0.24 -10.61 -9.26
N SER A 17 0.38 -11.77 -8.63
CA SER A 17 -0.57 -12.25 -7.60
C SER A 17 -0.60 -11.31 -6.39
N TYR A 18 0.57 -10.90 -5.87
CA TYR A 18 0.60 -9.97 -4.75
C TYR A 18 0.05 -8.59 -5.12
N LEU A 19 0.26 -8.11 -6.36
CA LEU A 19 -0.34 -6.85 -6.81
C LEU A 19 -1.87 -6.93 -6.91
N GLN A 20 -2.40 -8.06 -7.35
CA GLN A 20 -3.85 -8.31 -7.39
C GLN A 20 -4.45 -8.39 -5.99
N GLN A 21 -3.71 -8.90 -5.00
CA GLN A 21 -4.13 -8.88 -3.59
C GLN A 21 -4.03 -7.49 -2.96
N LEU A 22 -2.95 -6.76 -3.22
CA LEU A 22 -2.68 -5.46 -2.61
C LEU A 22 -3.68 -4.38 -3.06
N ARG A 23 -4.06 -4.36 -4.35
CA ARG A 23 -4.96 -3.36 -4.93
C ARG A 23 -6.27 -3.17 -4.14
N PRO A 24 -7.10 -4.22 -3.91
CA PRO A 24 -8.34 -4.05 -3.16
C PRO A 24 -8.11 -3.66 -1.69
N MET A 25 -6.99 -4.07 -1.09
CA MET A 25 -6.64 -3.65 0.27
C MET A 25 -6.35 -2.14 0.34
N LEU A 26 -5.63 -1.61 -0.65
CA LEU A 26 -5.35 -0.18 -0.75
C LEU A 26 -6.62 0.64 -0.99
N GLU A 27 -7.55 0.14 -1.80
CA GLU A 27 -8.86 0.77 -2.04
C GLU A 27 -9.69 0.85 -0.76
N VAL A 28 -9.81 -0.27 -0.03
CA VAL A 28 -10.52 -0.29 1.27
C VAL A 28 -9.90 0.67 2.28
N ILE A 29 -8.57 0.75 2.35
CA ILE A 29 -7.87 1.69 3.23
C ILE A 29 -8.19 3.12 2.80
N HIS A 30 -8.03 3.44 1.52
CA HIS A 30 -8.26 4.78 0.98
C HIS A 30 -9.69 5.26 1.28
N ASP A 31 -10.70 4.46 0.95
CA ASP A 31 -12.11 4.83 1.13
C ASP A 31 -12.48 5.03 2.60
N ARG A 32 -11.99 4.15 3.47
CA ARG A 32 -12.25 4.24 4.92
C ARG A 32 -11.64 5.51 5.51
N PHE A 33 -10.39 5.82 5.16
CA PHE A 33 -9.74 7.03 5.64
C PHE A 33 -10.34 8.28 5.02
N ARG A 34 -10.70 8.26 3.73
CA ARG A 34 -11.38 9.38 3.07
C ARG A 34 -12.69 9.73 3.79
N THR A 35 -13.45 8.70 4.14
CA THR A 35 -14.70 8.83 4.91
C THR A 35 -14.44 9.35 6.32
N LEU A 36 -13.46 8.78 7.03
CA LEU A 36 -13.13 9.15 8.40
C LEU A 36 -12.70 10.62 8.53
N TYR A 37 -11.93 11.11 7.56
CA TYR A 37 -11.46 12.49 7.50
C TYR A 37 -12.41 13.43 6.75
N GLN A 38 -13.58 12.94 6.33
CA GLN A 38 -14.63 13.69 5.63
C GLN A 38 -14.10 14.43 4.39
N VAL A 39 -13.16 13.82 3.67
CA VAL A 39 -12.50 14.48 2.54
C VAL A 39 -13.49 14.59 1.37
N PRO A 40 -13.82 15.81 0.91
CA PRO A 40 -14.76 16.03 -0.18
C PRO A 40 -14.36 15.28 -1.45
N ALA A 41 -15.30 14.78 -2.24
CA ALA A 41 -15.02 14.03 -3.49
C ALA A 41 -14.08 14.77 -4.47
N GLN A 42 -14.11 16.10 -4.48
CA GLN A 42 -13.29 16.96 -5.34
C GLN A 42 -11.82 17.03 -4.90
N GLU A 43 -11.53 16.69 -3.65
CA GLU A 43 -10.23 16.91 -3.02
C GLU A 43 -9.31 15.70 -3.21
N LYS A 44 -8.03 15.98 -3.50
CA LYS A 44 -6.99 14.96 -3.59
C LYS A 44 -6.73 14.39 -2.19
N PHE A 45 -6.69 13.07 -2.10
CA PHE A 45 -6.39 12.37 -0.86
C PHE A 45 -5.42 11.24 -1.16
N ALA A 46 -4.27 11.26 -0.50
CA ALA A 46 -3.23 10.27 -0.63
C ALA A 46 -2.99 9.59 0.71
N MET A 47 -2.52 8.35 0.64
CA MET A 47 -2.20 7.52 1.80
C MET A 47 -0.77 7.02 1.64
N GLU A 48 -0.04 6.96 2.76
CA GLU A 48 1.15 6.13 2.87
C GLU A 48 0.75 4.79 3.50
N VAL A 49 1.10 3.69 2.84
CA VAL A 49 0.78 2.34 3.29
C VAL A 49 2.05 1.50 3.34
N GLU A 50 2.31 0.93 4.52
CA GLU A 50 3.37 -0.03 4.74
C GLU A 50 2.78 -1.45 4.78
N PHE A 51 3.41 -2.38 4.07
CA PHE A 51 3.00 -3.78 4.01
C PHE A 51 4.22 -4.70 3.97
N LYS A 52 3.99 -5.98 4.24
CA LYS A 52 5.00 -7.03 4.11
C LYS A 52 4.39 -8.29 3.51
N ILE A 53 5.24 -9.15 2.96
CA ILE A 53 4.93 -10.55 2.74
C ILE A 53 5.48 -11.31 3.96
N THR A 54 4.64 -12.11 4.62
CA THR A 54 5.06 -12.91 5.78
C THR A 54 5.92 -14.09 5.35
N GLU A 55 6.52 -14.78 6.32
CA GLU A 55 7.24 -16.04 6.08
C GLU A 55 6.33 -17.12 5.48
N SER A 56 5.03 -17.12 5.83
CA SER A 56 4.01 -17.98 5.24
C SER A 56 3.59 -17.60 3.81
N GLY A 57 4.09 -16.48 3.29
CA GLY A 57 3.74 -15.97 1.95
C GLY A 57 2.47 -15.12 1.92
N ASP A 58 1.96 -14.68 3.07
CA ASP A 58 0.75 -13.85 3.14
C ASP A 58 1.09 -12.37 3.01
N LEU A 59 0.29 -11.63 2.24
CA LEU A 59 0.39 -10.17 2.21
C LEU A 59 -0.33 -9.56 3.41
N ALA A 60 0.40 -8.77 4.21
CA ALA A 60 -0.12 -8.13 5.41
C ALA A 60 0.17 -6.63 5.43
N ILE A 61 -0.87 -5.83 5.66
CA ILE A 61 -0.74 -4.38 5.92
C ILE A 61 -0.22 -4.19 7.35
N LYS A 62 0.83 -3.38 7.49
CA LYS A 62 1.49 -3.08 8.76
C LYS A 62 1.05 -1.73 9.31
N GLN A 63 0.92 -0.74 8.44
CA GLN A 63 0.53 0.60 8.79
C GLN A 63 -0.15 1.28 7.60
N ALA A 64 -1.09 2.17 7.89
CA ALA A 64 -1.65 3.09 6.91
C ALA A 64 -1.86 4.45 7.57
N ARG A 65 -1.39 5.52 6.92
CA ARG A 65 -1.57 6.90 7.40
C ARG A 65 -1.92 7.84 6.26
N PRO A 66 -2.78 8.85 6.47
CA PRO A 66 -2.99 9.92 5.51
C PRO A 66 -1.67 10.62 5.20
N TRP A 67 -1.45 10.91 3.93
CA TRP A 67 -0.36 11.81 3.52
C TRP A 67 -0.85 13.24 3.68
N LEU A 68 -0.40 13.90 4.75
CA LEU A 68 -0.66 15.31 4.98
C LEU A 68 0.41 16.13 4.24
N TYR A 69 -0.04 17.05 3.39
CA TYR A 69 0.82 18.01 2.69
C TYR A 69 1.31 19.11 3.64
#